data_AF-A0A933DRW7-F1
#
_entry.id   AF-A0A933DRW7-F1
#
_cell.length_a   1.000
_cell.length_b   1.000
_cell.length_c   1.000
_cell.angle_alpha   90.00
_cell.angle_beta   90.00
_cell.angle_gamma   90.00
#
_symmetry.space_group_name_H-M   'P 1'
#
loop_
_entity.id
_entity.type
_entity.pdbx_description
1 polymer ?
#
loop_
_entity_poly.entity_id
_entity_poly.type
_entity_poly.pdbx_seq_one_letter_code
_entity_poly.pdbx_strand_id
1 'polypeptide(L)'
;MRIARSLAFASLLVPALPAAAAPEDGERALGHMLALVHSVVRIAAHSEGPQESLRAFDEVLAGRNAEVNRAVMGLFDEMTADMSSRQREKIAAIGRDLVTIGRKDARRAPAASLQARQDLNAMGLRYYDQAQYLDAVKRNDELAVELYIAGRGVDLAGRDADGRSALEIARDNGNAPLAELLARNLPAAR
;
A
#
# COMPACT_ATOMS: atom_id res chain seq x y z
N MET A 1 25.12 -11.00 54.76
CA MET A 1 24.30 -10.01 55.49
C MET A 1 23.22 -9.55 54.52
N ARG A 2 21.98 -10.07 54.60
CA ARG A 2 20.77 -9.47 55.25
C ARG A 2 20.53 -8.03 54.74
N ILE A 3 19.39 -7.67 54.13
CA ILE A 3 18.02 -7.50 54.70
C ILE A 3 17.05 -7.48 53.47
N ALA A 4 16.09 -8.39 53.26
CA ALA A 4 14.78 -8.64 53.87
C ALA A 4 13.68 -7.58 53.59
N ARG A 5 12.44 -8.09 53.37
CA ARG A 5 11.08 -7.48 53.45
C ARG A 5 10.36 -7.29 52.10
N SER A 6 9.12 -7.71 51.85
CA SER A 6 8.12 -8.51 52.56
C SER A 6 7.03 -8.90 51.54
N LEU A 7 6.44 -10.07 51.69
CA LEU A 7 5.14 -10.43 51.10
C LEU A 7 4.03 -9.45 51.54
N ALA A 8 3.10 -9.15 50.64
CA ALA A 8 1.70 -8.87 51.01
C ALA A 8 0.77 -9.46 49.94
N PHE A 9 -0.06 -10.38 50.40
CA PHE A 9 -1.05 -11.18 49.69
C PHE A 9 -2.43 -10.57 49.99
N ALA A 10 -3.25 -10.28 48.98
CA ALA A 10 -4.71 -10.17 49.06
C ALA A 10 -5.28 -10.10 47.62
N SER A 11 -5.77 -11.18 47.00
CA SER A 11 -7.11 -11.80 47.15
C SER A 11 -8.23 -10.73 47.12
N LEU A 12 -9.21 -10.70 46.21
CA LEU A 12 -10.14 -11.73 45.75
C LEU A 12 -11.07 -11.08 44.69
N LEU A 13 -11.46 -11.82 43.66
CA LEU A 13 -12.86 -12.12 43.23
C LEU A 13 -12.86 -12.49 41.74
N VAL A 14 -12.83 -13.77 41.41
CA VAL A 14 -13.34 -14.24 40.12
C VAL A 14 -14.43 -15.26 40.46
N PRO A 15 -15.70 -15.00 40.11
CA PRO A 15 -16.76 -15.95 40.38
C PRO A 15 -16.52 -17.20 39.54
N ALA A 16 -16.73 -18.35 40.16
CA ALA A 16 -16.89 -19.61 39.46
C ALA A 16 -18.08 -19.47 38.49
N LEU A 17 -17.80 -19.47 37.19
CA LEU A 17 -18.77 -19.60 36.12
C LEU A 17 -18.41 -20.84 35.29
N PRO A 18 -19.42 -21.58 34.82
CA PRO A 18 -19.28 -22.95 34.38
C PRO A 18 -18.45 -23.01 33.10
N ALA A 19 -17.68 -24.09 32.96
CA ALA A 19 -17.06 -24.50 31.72
C ALA A 19 -18.10 -24.53 30.59
N ALA A 20 -18.12 -23.47 29.79
CA ALA A 20 -18.77 -23.44 28.48
C ALA A 20 -17.66 -23.27 27.45
N ALA A 21 -17.44 -24.32 26.66
CA ALA A 21 -16.73 -24.26 25.39
C ALA A 21 -17.28 -23.05 24.58
N ALA A 22 -16.49 -22.19 23.94
CA ALA A 22 -15.21 -22.39 23.27
C ALA A 22 -14.37 -21.09 23.27
N PRO A 23 -13.05 -21.15 23.58
CA PRO A 23 -12.13 -20.03 23.38
C PRO A 23 -11.15 -20.21 22.21
N GLU A 24 -11.08 -21.38 21.57
CA GLU A 24 -9.95 -21.69 20.68
C GLU A 24 -10.03 -21.02 19.29
N ASP A 25 -11.22 -20.87 18.72
CA ASP A 25 -11.39 -20.44 17.33
C ASP A 25 -11.09 -18.93 17.16
N GLY A 26 -11.44 -18.13 18.17
CA GLY A 26 -11.10 -16.71 18.22
C GLY A 26 -9.60 -16.46 18.40
N GLU A 27 -8.91 -17.29 19.18
CA GLU A 27 -7.46 -17.17 19.41
C GLU A 27 -6.65 -17.52 18.16
N ARG A 28 -7.08 -18.51 17.37
CA ARG A 28 -6.43 -18.88 16.10
C ARG A 28 -6.59 -17.79 15.03
N ALA A 29 -7.79 -17.24 14.87
CA ALA A 29 -8.03 -16.13 13.93
C ALA A 29 -7.18 -14.90 14.30
N LEU A 30 -7.14 -14.57 15.59
CA LEU A 30 -6.32 -13.47 16.12
C LEU A 30 -4.83 -13.73 15.87
N GLY A 31 -4.35 -14.96 16.05
CA GLY A 31 -2.97 -15.35 15.76
C GLY A 31 -2.57 -15.12 14.31
N HIS A 32 -3.42 -15.50 13.35
CA HIS A 32 -3.20 -15.24 11.92
C HIS A 32 -3.24 -13.75 11.59
N MET A 33 -4.15 -12.99 12.21
CA MET A 33 -4.20 -11.54 12.05
C MET A 33 -2.95 -10.84 12.60
N LEU A 34 -2.48 -11.22 13.78
CA LEU A 34 -1.25 -10.69 14.37
C LEU A 34 -0.03 -11.05 13.53
N ALA A 35 0.01 -12.25 12.95
CA ALA A 35 1.07 -12.64 12.01
C ALA A 35 1.08 -11.76 10.75
N LEU A 36 -0.09 -11.39 10.22
CA LEU A 36 -0.21 -10.44 9.11
C LEU A 36 0.34 -9.06 9.50
N VAL A 37 -0.12 -8.51 10.63
CA VAL A 37 0.32 -7.20 11.13
C VAL A 37 1.83 -7.19 11.36
N HIS A 38 2.35 -8.22 12.02
CA HIS A 38 3.77 -8.38 12.28
C HIS A 38 4.58 -8.47 10.99
N SER A 39 4.09 -9.19 9.97
CA SER A 39 4.75 -9.28 8.66
C SER A 39 4.85 -7.91 7.98
N VAL A 40 3.78 -7.11 8.00
CA VAL A 40 3.77 -5.76 7.42
C VAL A 40 4.70 -4.82 8.18
N VAL A 41 4.69 -4.86 9.51
CA VAL A 41 5.58 -4.05 10.36
C VAL A 41 7.05 -4.43 10.12
N ARG A 42 7.35 -5.73 9.97
CA ARG A 42 8.71 -6.19 9.66
C ARG A 42 9.21 -5.67 8.32
N ILE A 43 8.35 -5.71 7.28
CA ILE A 43 8.65 -5.17 5.95
C ILE A 43 9.00 -3.69 6.04
N ALA A 44 8.23 -2.91 6.80
CA ALA A 44 8.51 -1.50 7.02
C ALA A 44 9.82 -1.27 7.82
N ALA A 45 10.11 -2.12 8.80
CA ALA A 45 11.26 -1.98 9.69
C ALA A 45 12.60 -2.41 9.08
N HIS A 46 12.60 -3.33 8.11
CA HIS A 46 13.82 -3.87 7.47
C HIS A 46 14.13 -3.26 6.10
N SER A 47 13.39 -2.23 5.68
CA SER A 47 13.67 -1.52 4.43
C SER A 47 14.70 -0.43 4.69
N GLU A 48 15.91 -0.55 4.12
CA GLU A 48 17.00 0.42 4.35
C GLU A 48 16.76 1.75 3.61
N GLY A 49 15.75 1.81 2.74
CA GLY A 49 15.31 3.06 2.11
C GLY A 49 13.93 2.98 1.43
N PRO A 50 13.42 4.13 0.94
CA PRO A 50 12.09 4.22 0.34
C PRO A 50 11.86 3.31 -0.87
N GLN A 51 12.92 2.96 -1.62
CA GLN A 51 12.78 2.06 -2.77
C GLN A 51 12.67 0.59 -2.37
N GLU A 52 13.34 0.16 -1.31
CA GLU A 52 13.26 -1.23 -0.83
C GLU A 52 11.91 -1.52 -0.19
N SER A 53 11.35 -0.55 0.55
CA SER A 53 10.00 -0.68 1.10
C SER A 53 8.97 -0.82 0.00
N LEU A 54 9.03 0.03 -1.03
CA LEU A 54 8.15 -0.06 -2.19
C LEU A 54 8.25 -1.43 -2.89
N ARG A 55 9.47 -1.96 -3.08
CA ARG A 55 9.65 -3.30 -3.67
C ARG A 55 9.06 -4.41 -2.80
N ALA A 56 9.29 -4.36 -1.49
CA ALA A 56 8.76 -5.36 -0.56
C ALA A 56 7.22 -5.31 -0.49
N PHE A 57 6.63 -4.11 -0.53
CA PHE A 57 5.18 -3.94 -0.66
C PHE A 57 4.64 -4.43 -2.00
N ASP A 58 5.33 -4.16 -3.12
CA ASP A 58 4.96 -4.66 -4.44
C ASP A 58 5.00 -6.20 -4.49
N GLU A 59 5.91 -6.84 -3.77
CA GLU A 59 5.95 -8.30 -3.63
C GLU A 59 4.77 -8.86 -2.84
N VAL A 60 4.35 -8.20 -1.76
CA VAL A 60 3.15 -8.56 -1.01
C VAL A 60 1.91 -8.44 -1.88
N LEU A 61 1.74 -7.31 -2.57
CA LEU A 61 0.59 -7.07 -3.45
C LEU A 61 0.57 -8.03 -4.65
N ALA A 62 1.74 -8.42 -5.16
CA ALA A 62 1.84 -9.43 -6.20
C ALA A 62 1.64 -10.88 -5.69
N GLY A 63 1.47 -11.07 -4.38
CA GLY A 63 1.32 -12.38 -3.74
C GLY A 63 2.60 -13.22 -3.79
N ARG A 64 3.77 -12.59 -3.87
CA ARG A 64 5.09 -13.26 -3.84
C ARG A 64 5.66 -13.41 -2.43
N ASN A 65 5.03 -12.80 -1.42
CA ASN A 65 5.44 -12.94 -0.03
C ASN A 65 4.84 -14.20 0.62
N ALA A 66 5.67 -15.22 0.86
CA ALA A 66 5.23 -16.50 1.39
C ALA A 66 4.72 -16.44 2.85
N GLU A 67 5.23 -15.51 3.65
CA GLU A 67 4.81 -15.33 5.05
C GLU A 67 3.41 -14.70 5.12
N VAL A 68 3.20 -13.62 4.36
CA VAL A 68 1.88 -12.97 4.23
C VAL A 68 0.86 -13.93 3.63
N ASN A 69 1.21 -14.66 2.56
CA ASN A 69 0.30 -15.64 1.97
C ASN A 69 -0.15 -16.71 2.97
N ARG A 70 0.78 -17.22 3.80
CA ARG A 70 0.44 -18.19 4.86
C ARG A 70 -0.52 -17.61 5.89
N ALA A 71 -0.27 -16.38 6.33
CA ALA A 71 -1.13 -15.74 7.33
C ALA A 71 -2.52 -15.39 6.77
N VAL A 72 -2.61 -14.97 5.49
CA VAL A 72 -3.91 -14.80 4.80
C VAL A 72 -4.66 -16.12 4.69
N MET A 73 -3.99 -17.21 4.33
CA MET A 73 -4.63 -18.53 4.22
C MET A 73 -5.12 -19.06 5.57
N GLY A 74 -4.34 -18.89 6.64
CA GLY A 74 -4.78 -19.29 7.98
C GLY A 74 -5.99 -18.48 8.47
N LEU A 75 -5.99 -17.16 8.22
CA LEU A 75 -7.15 -16.32 8.54
C LEU A 75 -8.39 -16.75 7.73
N PHE A 76 -8.20 -17.08 6.44
CA PHE A 76 -9.27 -17.54 5.58
C PHE A 76 -9.85 -18.89 6.01
N ASP A 77 -8.98 -19.83 6.39
CA ASP A 77 -9.40 -21.16 6.84
C ASP A 77 -10.24 -21.05 8.11
N GLU A 78 -9.79 -20.23 9.07
CA GLU A 78 -10.52 -19.98 10.31
C GLU A 78 -11.85 -19.24 10.05
N MET A 79 -11.85 -18.18 9.24
CA MET A 79 -13.07 -17.44 8.88
C MET A 79 -14.11 -18.28 8.13
N THR A 80 -13.69 -19.39 7.54
CA THR A 80 -14.56 -20.28 6.77
C THR A 80 -14.73 -21.66 7.41
N ALA A 81 -14.26 -21.83 8.65
CA ALA A 81 -14.34 -23.08 9.39
C ALA A 81 -15.78 -23.58 9.52
N ASP A 82 -16.70 -22.67 9.89
CA ASP A 82 -18.13 -22.97 10.09
C ASP A 82 -18.95 -23.06 8.79
N MET A 83 -18.33 -22.82 7.63
CA MET A 83 -19.03 -22.83 6.35
C MET A 83 -19.12 -24.23 5.74
N SER A 84 -20.18 -24.48 4.98
CA SER A 84 -20.26 -25.70 4.18
C SER A 84 -19.18 -25.71 3.07
N SER A 85 -18.73 -26.91 2.67
CA SER A 85 -17.72 -27.06 1.61
C SER A 85 -18.09 -26.34 0.31
N ARG A 86 -19.38 -26.33 -0.06
CA ARG A 86 -19.87 -25.63 -1.26
C ARG A 86 -19.75 -24.10 -1.14
N GLN A 87 -19.91 -23.54 0.06
CA GLN A 87 -19.71 -22.12 0.30
C GLN A 87 -18.23 -21.76 0.28
N ARG A 88 -17.38 -22.60 0.90
CA ARG A 88 -15.91 -22.44 0.85
C ARG A 88 -15.39 -22.43 -0.58
N GLU A 89 -15.84 -23.34 -1.42
CA GLU A 89 -15.46 -23.40 -2.84
C GLU A 89 -15.86 -22.13 -3.61
N LYS A 90 -17.05 -21.58 -3.34
CA LYS A 90 -17.52 -20.33 -3.97
C LYS A 90 -16.67 -19.15 -3.56
N ILE A 91 -16.36 -19.02 -2.27
CA ILE A 91 -15.51 -17.93 -1.78
C ILE A 91 -14.08 -18.08 -2.34
N ALA A 92 -13.55 -19.31 -2.41
CA ALA A 92 -12.26 -19.57 -3.03
C ALA A 92 -12.25 -19.26 -4.54
N ALA A 93 -13.35 -19.50 -5.25
CA ALA A 93 -13.51 -19.09 -6.65
C ALA A 93 -13.48 -17.56 -6.80
N ILE A 94 -14.26 -16.84 -5.99
CA ILE A 94 -14.26 -15.37 -5.95
C ILE A 94 -12.87 -14.82 -5.63
N GLY A 95 -12.16 -15.40 -4.66
CA GLY A 95 -10.80 -15.03 -4.31
C GLY A 95 -9.82 -15.22 -5.48
N ARG A 96 -9.92 -16.32 -6.24
CA ARG A 96 -9.09 -16.56 -7.44
C ARG A 96 -9.38 -15.55 -8.55
N ASP A 97 -10.66 -15.20 -8.75
CA ASP A 97 -11.05 -14.20 -9.75
C ASP A 97 -10.52 -12.81 -9.38
N LEU A 98 -10.65 -12.42 -8.10
CA LEU A 98 -10.07 -11.18 -7.56
C LEU A 98 -8.54 -11.12 -7.71
N VAL A 99 -7.84 -12.21 -7.41
CA VAL A 99 -6.38 -12.29 -7.59
C VAL A 99 -6.01 -12.17 -9.08
N THR A 100 -6.82 -12.73 -9.98
CA THR A 100 -6.59 -12.66 -11.43
C THR A 100 -6.77 -11.22 -11.94
N ILE A 101 -7.81 -10.52 -11.47
CA ILE A 101 -8.06 -9.10 -11.79
C ILE A 101 -6.94 -8.24 -11.21
N GLY A 102 -6.62 -8.38 -9.93
CA GLY A 102 -5.56 -7.61 -9.27
C GLY A 102 -4.18 -7.82 -9.91
N ARG A 103 -3.85 -9.04 -10.34
CA ARG A 103 -2.60 -9.31 -11.09
C ARG A 103 -2.57 -8.63 -12.45
N LYS A 104 -3.70 -8.53 -13.13
CA LYS A 104 -3.78 -7.84 -14.44
C LYS A 104 -3.49 -6.36 -14.25
N ASP A 105 -4.08 -5.74 -13.24
CA ASP A 105 -3.87 -4.31 -12.95
C ASP A 105 -2.45 -4.04 -12.41
N ALA A 106 -1.96 -4.88 -11.50
CA ALA A 106 -0.59 -4.80 -10.96
C ALA A 106 0.50 -5.06 -12.00
N ARG A 107 0.24 -5.82 -13.07
CA ARG A 107 1.16 -5.96 -14.22
C ARG A 107 1.07 -4.78 -15.18
N ARG A 108 -0.10 -4.13 -15.26
CA ARG A 108 -0.34 -2.99 -16.14
C ARG A 108 0.32 -1.71 -15.63
N ALA A 109 0.40 -1.51 -14.32
CA ALA A 109 1.01 -0.31 -13.73
C ALA A 109 2.54 -0.19 -14.00
N PRO A 110 3.37 -1.24 -13.81
CA PRO A 110 4.79 -1.20 -14.20
C PRO A 110 4.97 -1.03 -15.71
N ALA A 111 4.15 -1.72 -16.52
CA ALA A 111 4.19 -1.63 -17.97
C ALA A 111 3.84 -0.22 -18.48
N ALA A 112 2.80 0.40 -17.91
CA ALA A 112 2.40 1.77 -18.22
C ALA A 112 3.48 2.78 -17.82
N SER A 113 4.10 2.62 -16.66
CA SER A 113 5.19 3.50 -16.23
C SER A 113 6.44 3.37 -17.11
N LEU A 114 6.77 2.16 -17.56
CA LEU A 114 7.90 1.95 -18.47
C LEU A 114 7.63 2.57 -19.84
N GLN A 115 6.42 2.38 -20.37
CA GLN A 115 6.02 2.98 -21.64
C GLN A 115 6.09 4.51 -21.58
N ALA A 116 5.54 5.13 -20.52
CA ALA A 116 5.57 6.59 -20.38
C ALA A 116 7.01 7.15 -20.33
N ARG A 117 7.95 6.42 -19.72
CA ARG A 117 9.38 6.80 -19.73
C ARG A 117 10.00 6.70 -21.12
N GLN A 118 9.63 5.67 -21.88
CA GLN A 118 10.08 5.51 -23.27
C GLN A 118 9.52 6.64 -24.14
N ASP A 119 8.25 6.99 -23.97
CA ASP A 119 7.59 8.05 -24.73
C ASP A 119 8.21 9.42 -24.41
N LEU A 120 8.46 9.73 -23.13
CA LEU A 120 9.21 10.93 -22.74
C LEU A 120 10.59 10.99 -23.40
N ASN A 121 11.35 9.89 -23.33
CA ASN A 121 12.66 9.82 -23.96
C ASN A 121 12.58 9.99 -25.50
N ALA A 122 11.55 9.44 -26.14
CA ALA A 122 11.31 9.59 -27.58
C ALA A 122 10.98 11.04 -27.96
N MET A 123 10.37 11.81 -27.06
CA MET A 123 10.17 13.25 -27.19
C MET A 123 11.41 14.08 -26.84
N GLY A 124 12.55 13.45 -26.51
CA GLY A 124 13.76 14.14 -26.07
C GLY A 124 13.70 14.68 -24.64
N LEU A 125 12.71 14.24 -23.86
CA LEU A 125 12.52 14.61 -22.45
C LEU A 125 13.09 13.51 -21.55
N ARG A 126 13.62 13.90 -20.39
CA ARG A 126 14.11 12.97 -19.37
C ARG A 126 13.02 12.76 -18.34
N TYR A 127 12.54 11.52 -18.21
CA TYR A 127 11.40 11.20 -17.35
C TYR A 127 11.57 11.55 -15.85
N TYR A 128 12.80 11.80 -15.40
CA TYR A 128 13.15 12.13 -14.03
C TYR A 128 13.58 13.61 -13.84
N ASP A 129 13.52 14.43 -14.90
CA ASP A 129 13.96 15.82 -14.82
C ASP A 129 12.82 16.73 -14.34
N GLN A 130 12.96 17.23 -13.11
CA GLN A 130 11.97 18.10 -12.47
C GLN A 130 11.77 19.42 -13.23
N ALA A 131 12.84 20.00 -13.76
CA ALA A 131 12.76 21.27 -14.47
C ALA A 131 11.98 21.11 -15.77
N GLN A 132 12.25 20.04 -16.52
CA GLN A 132 11.52 19.73 -17.76
C GLN A 132 10.04 19.42 -17.50
N TYR A 133 9.70 18.79 -16.38
CA TYR A 133 8.31 18.63 -15.96
C TYR A 133 7.62 19.97 -15.68
N LEU A 134 8.24 20.84 -14.88
CA LEU A 134 7.68 22.16 -14.57
C LEU A 134 7.59 23.05 -15.81
N ASP A 135 8.54 22.95 -16.74
CA ASP A 135 8.48 23.65 -18.02
C ASP A 135 7.33 23.13 -18.91
N ALA A 136 7.06 21.82 -18.90
CA ALA A 136 5.89 21.27 -19.59
C ALA A 136 4.58 21.86 -19.03
N VAL A 137 4.46 21.96 -17.70
CA VAL A 137 3.30 22.60 -17.05
C VAL A 137 3.19 24.07 -17.45
N LYS A 138 4.29 24.83 -17.41
CA LYS A 138 4.31 26.26 -17.81
C LYS A 138 3.87 26.46 -19.26
N ARG A 139 4.19 25.52 -20.15
CA ARG A 139 3.81 25.52 -21.57
C ARG A 139 2.40 24.96 -21.84
N ASN A 140 1.66 24.52 -20.81
CA ASN A 140 0.37 23.82 -20.94
C ASN A 140 0.47 22.56 -21.82
N ASP A 141 1.60 21.86 -21.78
CA ASP A 141 1.85 20.63 -22.54
C ASP A 141 1.25 19.43 -21.79
N GLU A 142 -0.07 19.25 -21.93
CA GLU A 142 -0.84 18.24 -21.21
C GLU A 142 -0.30 16.82 -21.44
N LEU A 143 0.08 16.48 -22.67
CA LEU A 143 0.61 15.17 -23.01
C LEU A 143 1.91 14.87 -22.24
N ALA A 144 2.86 15.81 -22.24
CA ALA A 144 4.10 15.61 -21.50
C ALA A 144 3.84 15.48 -19.99
N VAL A 145 2.93 16.28 -19.44
CA VAL A 145 2.57 16.21 -18.00
C VAL A 145 1.93 14.87 -17.65
N GLU A 146 0.99 14.36 -18.46
CA GLU A 146 0.41 13.03 -18.25
C GLU A 146 1.46 11.93 -18.23
N LEU A 147 2.43 12.01 -19.16
CA LEU A 147 3.51 11.04 -19.22
C LEU A 147 4.47 11.16 -18.03
N TYR A 148 4.74 12.36 -17.52
CA TYR A 148 5.52 12.54 -16.29
C TYR A 148 4.83 11.94 -15.06
N ILE A 149 3.52 12.15 -14.94
CA ILE A 149 2.69 11.54 -13.89
C ILE A 149 2.74 10.01 -14.00
N ALA A 150 2.51 9.45 -15.19
CA ALA A 150 2.54 8.02 -15.43
C ALA A 150 3.95 7.39 -15.23
N GLY A 151 5.00 8.12 -15.62
CA GLY A 151 6.39 7.70 -15.50
C GLY A 151 6.90 7.64 -14.06
N ARG A 152 6.24 8.36 -13.14
CA ARG A 152 6.55 8.42 -11.69
C ARG A 152 8.02 8.72 -11.40
N GLY A 153 8.64 9.59 -12.21
CA GLY A 153 10.05 9.95 -12.11
C GLY A 153 10.31 11.31 -11.48
N VAL A 154 9.27 12.13 -11.30
CA VAL A 154 9.36 13.51 -10.82
C VAL A 154 8.56 13.70 -9.53
N ASP A 155 8.87 14.75 -8.78
CA ASP A 155 8.10 15.15 -7.62
C ASP A 155 6.94 16.05 -8.05
N LEU A 156 5.72 15.52 -7.99
CA LEU A 156 4.51 16.27 -8.36
C LEU A 156 4.21 17.43 -7.40
N ALA A 157 4.70 17.36 -6.15
CA ALA A 157 4.59 18.42 -5.17
C ALA A 157 5.77 19.43 -5.23
N GLY A 158 6.74 19.17 -6.11
CA GLY A 158 7.88 20.04 -6.33
C GLY A 158 7.45 21.44 -6.75
N ARG A 159 8.23 22.43 -6.30
CA ARG A 159 8.02 23.85 -6.60
C ARG A 159 9.08 24.36 -7.57
N ASP A 160 8.72 25.36 -8.38
CA ASP A 160 9.67 26.08 -9.22
C ASP A 160 10.53 27.06 -8.40
N ALA A 161 11.43 27.77 -9.08
CA ALA A 161 12.33 28.74 -8.46
C ALA A 161 11.60 29.91 -7.77
N ASP A 162 10.36 30.20 -8.20
CA ASP A 162 9.50 31.23 -7.61
C ASP A 162 8.67 30.68 -6.43
N GLY A 163 8.87 29.41 -6.08
CA GLY A 163 8.14 28.73 -5.01
C GLY A 163 6.74 28.30 -5.42
N ARG A 164 6.38 28.27 -6.70
CA ARG A 164 5.05 27.86 -7.18
C ARG A 164 5.02 26.36 -7.50
N SER A 165 3.95 25.70 -7.11
CA SER A 165 3.65 24.32 -7.47
C SER A 165 3.12 24.21 -8.90
N ALA A 166 3.22 23.02 -9.49
CA ALA A 166 2.64 22.74 -10.80
C ALA A 166 1.14 23.09 -10.88
N LEU A 167 0.37 22.83 -9.80
CA LEU A 167 -1.05 23.15 -9.74
C LEU A 167 -1.31 24.67 -9.74
N GLU A 168 -0.51 25.45 -9.01
CA GLU A 168 -0.59 26.91 -9.02
C GLU A 168 -0.29 27.46 -10.42
N ILE A 169 0.77 26.97 -11.07
CA ILE A 169 1.14 27.37 -12.44
C ILE A 169 0.01 27.07 -13.43
N ALA A 170 -0.58 25.86 -13.39
CA ALA A 170 -1.66 25.49 -14.30
C ALA A 170 -2.92 26.35 -14.10
N ARG A 171 -3.24 26.72 -12.85
CA ARG A 171 -4.36 27.63 -12.52
C ARG A 171 -4.10 29.05 -13.01
N ASP A 172 -2.89 29.57 -12.78
CA ASP A 172 -2.49 30.91 -13.22
C ASP A 172 -2.53 31.03 -14.75
N ASN A 173 -2.16 29.96 -15.45
CA ASN A 173 -2.25 29.85 -16.90
C ASN A 173 -3.70 29.73 -17.43
N GLY A 174 -4.69 29.54 -16.56
CA GLY A 174 -6.09 29.32 -16.93
C GLY A 174 -6.37 27.94 -17.56
N ASN A 175 -5.44 26.99 -17.49
CA ASN A 175 -5.65 25.64 -18.01
C ASN A 175 -6.38 24.77 -16.96
N ALA A 176 -7.72 24.86 -16.96
CA ALA A 176 -8.57 24.10 -16.05
C ALA A 176 -8.42 22.57 -16.18
N PRO A 177 -8.38 21.97 -17.39
CA PRO A 177 -8.11 20.53 -17.55
C PRO A 177 -6.81 20.08 -16.89
N LEU A 178 -5.71 20.79 -17.14
CA LEU A 178 -4.40 20.47 -16.57
C LEU A 178 -4.37 20.65 -15.05
N ALA A 179 -4.99 21.72 -14.53
CA ALA A 179 -5.11 21.94 -13.10
C ALA A 179 -5.90 20.81 -12.41
N GLU A 180 -6.95 20.29 -13.05
CA GLU A 180 -7.71 19.17 -12.53
C GLU A 180 -6.92 17.85 -12.56
N LEU A 181 -6.20 17.58 -13.65
CA LEU A 181 -5.29 16.43 -13.76
C LEU A 181 -4.27 16.44 -12.61
N LEU A 182 -3.63 17.58 -12.36
CA LEU A 182 -2.63 17.74 -11.31
C LEU A 182 -3.24 17.58 -9.92
N ALA A 183 -4.39 18.20 -9.66
CA ALA A 183 -5.08 18.11 -8.37
C ALA A 183 -5.43 16.67 -7.99
N ARG A 184 -5.81 15.83 -8.96
CA ARG A 184 -6.15 14.42 -8.73
C ARG A 184 -4.94 13.53 -8.45
N ASN A 185 -3.74 13.92 -8.89
CA ASN A 185 -2.53 13.10 -8.80
C ASN A 185 -1.53 13.57 -7.73
N LEU A 186 -1.78 14.71 -7.07
CA LEU A 186 -0.96 15.16 -5.95
C LEU A 186 -1.09 14.21 -4.74
N PRO A 187 0.02 13.92 -4.03
CA PRO A 187 -0.04 13.16 -2.79
C PRO A 187 -0.84 13.93 -1.73
N ALA A 188 -1.60 13.21 -0.90
CA ALA A 188 -2.34 13.81 0.20
C ALA A 188 -1.38 14.59 1.12
N ALA A 189 -1.75 15.83 1.45
CA ALA A 189 -0.99 16.65 2.41
C ALA A 189 -0.90 15.88 3.74
N ARG A 190 0.34 15.61 4.19
CA ARG A 190 0.62 15.04 5.52
C ARG A 190 0.61 16.13 6.58
#